data_AF-A0A1H5RS93-F1
#
_entry.id   AF-A0A1H5RS93-F1
#
_cell.length_a   1.000
_cell.length_b   1.000
_cell.length_c   1.000
_cell.angle_alpha   90.00
_cell.angle_beta   90.00
_cell.angle_gamma   90.00
#
_symmetry.space_group_name_H-M   'P 1'
#
loop_
_entity.id
_entity.type
_entity.pdbx_description
1 polymer ?
#
loop_
_entity_poly.entity_id
_entity_poly.type
_entity_poly.pdbx_seq_one_letter_code
_entity_poly.pdbx_strand_id
1 'polypeptide(L)' 'MSINRGRVRWQCRRALLELDLVFARFLERHFDRLSDDQLADLDDLLRCDDYDIWAMVNGSKACEEERWREMLGLLSER' A
#
# COMPACT_ATOMS: atom_id res chain seq x y z
N MET A 1 2.67 8.09 17.34
CA MET A 1 1.22 7.85 17.18
C MET A 1 1.02 6.37 16.98
N SER A 2 0.17 5.69 17.76
CA SER A 2 -0.12 4.27 17.48
C SER A 2 -0.92 4.16 16.20
N ILE A 3 -0.35 3.52 15.17
CA ILE A 3 -1.04 3.33 13.89
C ILE A 3 -2.12 2.28 14.06
N ASN A 4 -3.32 2.62 13.64
CA ASN A 4 -4.46 1.73 13.82
C ASN A 4 -4.56 0.79 12.61
N ARG A 5 -4.10 -0.45 12.79
CA ARG A 5 -4.18 -1.51 11.77
C ARG A 5 -5.58 -1.64 11.15
N GLY A 6 -6.63 -1.55 11.97
CA GLY A 6 -8.02 -1.59 11.47
C GLY A 6 -8.37 -0.47 10.50
N ARG A 7 -7.82 0.74 10.71
CA ARG A 7 -8.00 1.90 9.82
C ARG A 7 -7.29 1.68 8.49
N VAL A 8 -6.03 1.25 8.53
CA VAL A 8 -5.22 1.00 7.32
C VAL A 8 -5.87 -0.06 6.45
N ARG A 9 -6.33 -1.17 7.06
CA ARG A 9 -7.08 -2.22 6.35
C ARG A 9 -8.35 -1.69 5.67
N TRP A 10 -9.03 -0.72 6.29
CA TRP A 10 -10.22 -0.12 5.71
C TRP A 10 -9.87 0.84 4.55
N GLN A 11 -8.78 1.61 4.66
CA GLN A 11 -8.30 2.51 3.60
C GLN A 11 -7.81 1.79 2.33
N CYS A 12 -7.43 0.53 2.44
CA CYS A 12 -7.11 -0.32 1.30
C CYS A 12 -8.32 -0.66 0.42
N ARG A 13 -9.56 -0.46 0.90
CA ARG A 13 -10.78 -0.70 0.12
C ARG A 13 -10.98 0.47 -0.84
N ARG A 14 -10.71 0.24 -2.12
CA ARG A 14 -10.71 1.28 -3.16
C ARG A 14 -11.80 0.97 -4.20
N ALA A 15 -12.25 1.99 -4.93
CA ALA A 15 -13.27 1.79 -5.97
C ALA A 15 -12.71 1.08 -7.22
N LEU A 16 -11.40 1.17 -7.43
CA LEU A 16 -10.70 0.53 -8.54
C LEU A 16 -10.44 -0.96 -8.23
N LEU A 17 -11.07 -1.86 -8.99
CA LEU A 17 -11.01 -3.31 -8.76
C LEU A 17 -9.59 -3.86 -8.82
N GLU A 18 -8.78 -3.40 -9.77
CA GLU A 18 -7.39 -3.84 -9.92
C GLU A 18 -6.56 -3.52 -8.66
N LEU A 19 -6.74 -2.31 -8.15
CA LEU A 19 -6.06 -1.84 -6.94
C LEU A 19 -6.58 -2.55 -5.68
N ASP A 20 -7.90 -2.77 -5.60
CA ASP A 20 -8.52 -3.53 -4.49
C ASP A 20 -7.99 -4.97 -4.43
N LEU A 21 -7.84 -5.65 -5.58
CA LEU A 21 -7.27 -7.00 -5.64
C LEU A 21 -5.80 -7.04 -5.22
N VAL A 22 -5.00 -6.07 -5.65
CA VAL A 22 -3.59 -5.95 -5.23
C VAL A 22 -3.50 -5.77 -3.72
N PHE A 23 -4.26 -4.81 -3.17
CA PHE A 23 -4.26 -4.56 -1.74
C PHE A 23 -4.81 -5.74 -0.94
N ALA A 24 -5.87 -6.40 -1.39
CA ALA A 24 -6.43 -7.57 -0.71
C ALA A 24 -5.39 -8.69 -0.57
N ARG A 25 -4.68 -9.03 -1.65
CA ARG A 25 -3.61 -10.05 -1.64
C ARG A 25 -2.44 -9.64 -0.74
N PHE A 26 -2.01 -8.39 -0.85
CA PHE A 26 -0.96 -7.83 0.00
C PHE A 26 -1.38 -7.91 1.47
N LEU A 27 -2.63 -7.55 1.78
CA LEU A 27 -3.15 -7.57 3.14
C LEU A 27 -3.22 -9.00 3.71
N GLU A 28 -3.52 -10.00 2.89
CA GLU A 28 -3.57 -11.39 3.37
C GLU A 28 -2.18 -11.98 3.62
N ARG A 29 -1.17 -11.58 2.85
CA ARG A 29 0.18 -12.17 2.92
C ARG A 29 1.13 -11.42 3.84
N HIS A 30 1.09 -10.08 3.79
CA HIS A 30 2.11 -9.22 4.39
C HIS A 30 1.60 -8.48 5.62
N PHE A 31 0.30 -8.17 5.72
CA PHE A 31 -0.25 -7.33 6.80
C PHE A 31 0.03 -7.82 8.23
N ASP A 32 0.02 -9.14 8.45
CA ASP A 32 0.32 -9.72 9.76
C ASP A 32 1.81 -9.60 10.13
N ARG A 33 2.67 -9.48 9.11
CA ARG A 33 4.13 -9.36 9.23
C ARG A 33 4.64 -7.93 9.18
N LEU A 34 3.78 -6.94 8.88
CA LEU A 34 4.18 -5.54 8.82
C LEU A 34 4.59 -5.04 10.20
N SER A 35 5.75 -4.39 10.25
CA SER A 35 6.20 -3.62 11.41
C SER A 35 5.48 -2.27 11.50
N ASP A 36 5.53 -1.61 12.66
CA ASP A 36 4.88 -0.29 12.86
C ASP A 36 5.37 0.77 11.86
N ASP A 37 6.66 0.72 11.50
CA ASP A 37 7.29 1.61 10.51
C ASP A 37 6.70 1.40 9.10
N GLN A 38 6.61 0.14 8.66
CA GLN A 38 5.98 -0.22 7.38
C GLN A 38 4.49 0.12 7.33
N LEU A 39 3.80 0.00 8.47
CA LEU A 39 2.42 0.45 8.62
C LEU A 39 2.30 1.97 8.50
N ALA A 40 3.32 2.73 8.92
CA ALA A 40 3.38 4.18 8.73
C ALA A 40 3.60 4.55 7.29
N ASP A 41 4.52 3.88 6.59
CA ASP A 41 4.73 4.08 5.16
C ASP A 41 3.47 3.75 4.36
N LEU A 42 2.77 2.67 4.72
CA LEU A 42 1.51 2.31 4.08
C LEU A 42 0.39 3.32 4.38
N ASP A 43 0.26 3.83 5.61
CA ASP A 43 -0.71 4.90 5.92
C ASP A 43 -0.43 6.15 5.07
N ASP A 44 0.84 6.52 4.95
CA ASP A 44 1.26 7.70 4.18
C ASP A 44 1.01 7.50 2.67
N LEU A 45 1.35 6.33 2.15
CA LEU A 45 1.07 5.95 0.75
C LEU A 45 -0.43 5.91 0.46
N LEU A 46 -1.26 5.43 1.40
CA LEU A 46 -2.71 5.42 1.27
C LEU A 46 -3.34 6.82 1.33
N ARG A 47 -2.60 7.88 1.68
CA ARG A 47 -3.07 9.27 1.55
C ARG A 47 -2.97 9.79 0.12
N CYS A 48 -2.21 9.12 -0.75
CA CYS A 48 -2.19 9.42 -2.18
C CYS A 48 -3.48 8.96 -2.88
N ASP A 49 -3.66 9.50 -4.09
CA ASP A 49 -4.79 9.21 -4.96
C ASP A 49 -4.70 7.78 -5.55
N ASP A 50 -5.85 7.14 -5.77
CA ASP A 50 -5.95 5.77 -6.26
C ASP A 50 -5.15 5.57 -7.56
N TYR A 51 -5.28 6.52 -8.49
CA TYR A 51 -4.61 6.49 -9.79
C TYR A 51 -3.10 6.60 -9.66
N ASP A 52 -2.64 7.37 -8.68
CA ASP A 52 -1.23 7.65 -8.45
C ASP A 52 -0.56 6.42 -7.83
N ILE A 53 -1.21 5.80 -6.85
CA ILE A 53 -0.81 4.52 -6.26
C ILE A 53 -0.75 3.44 -7.34
N TRP A 54 -1.81 3.31 -8.15
CA TRP A 54 -1.85 2.32 -9.23
C TRP A 54 -0.73 2.53 -10.25
N ALA A 55 -0.45 3.79 -10.62
CA ALA A 55 0.64 4.12 -11.52
C ALA A 55 2.01 3.74 -10.93
N MET A 56 2.22 3.92 -9.62
CA MET A 56 3.45 3.49 -8.95
C MET A 56 3.59 1.96 -8.89
N VAL A 57 2.52 1.25 -8.55
CA VAL A 57 2.50 -0.23 -8.47
C VAL A 57 2.72 -0.88 -9.84
N ASN A 58 2.12 -0.31 -10.89
CA ASN A 58 2.28 -0.77 -12.27
C ASN A 58 3.59 -0.30 -12.92
N GLY A 59 4.40 0.51 -12.23
CA GLY A 59 5.66 1.07 -12.75
C GLY A 59 5.48 2.19 -13.79
N SER A 60 4.27 2.69 -13.96
CA SER A 60 3.96 3.85 -14.82
C SER A 60 4.45 5.17 -14.22
N LYS A 61 4.58 5.26 -12.89
CA LYS A 61 5.09 6.44 -12.17
C LYS A 61 6.31 6.06 -11.34
N ALA A 62 7.33 6.90 -11.37
CA ALA A 62 8.51 6.73 -10.53
C ALA A 62 8.17 7.09 -9.07
N CYS A 63 8.56 6.22 -8.15
CA CYS A 63 8.50 6.51 -6.73
C CYS A 63 9.76 7.28 -6.32
N GLU A 64 9.58 8.52 -5.84
CA GLU A 64 10.66 9.40 -5.39
C GLU A 64 11.06 9.14 -3.92
N GLU A 65 10.16 8.55 -3.15
CA GLU A 65 10.33 8.27 -1.73
C GLU A 65 10.94 6.88 -1.52
N GLU A 66 12.17 6.82 -0.99
CA GLU A 66 12.91 5.57 -0.83
C GLU A 66 12.23 4.61 0.17
N ARG A 67 11.54 5.17 1.18
CA ARG A 67 10.71 4.43 2.15
C ARG A 67 9.53 3.70 1.52
N TRP A 68 8.92 4.26 0.49
CA TRP A 68 7.81 3.61 -0.22
C TRP A 68 8.28 2.54 -1.20
N ARG A 69 9.57 2.54 -1.55
CA ARG A 69 10.15 1.62 -2.53
C ARG A 69 10.04 0.17 -2.07
N GLU A 70 10.27 -0.09 -0.78
CA GLU A 70 10.05 -1.41 -0.20
C GLU A 70 8.56 -1.80 -0.21
N MET A 71 7.66 -0.91 0.22
CA MET A 71 6.21 -1.17 0.20
C MET A 71 5.67 -1.44 -1.20
N LEU A 72 6.08 -0.65 -2.19
CA LEU A 72 5.70 -0.84 -3.58
C LEU A 72 6.22 -2.16 -4.14
N GLY A 73 7.42 -2.59 -3.72
CA GLY A 73 7.95 -3.91 -4.04
C GLY A 73 7.05 -5.03 -3.53
N LEU A 74 6.57 -4.93 -2.29
CA LEU A 74 5.63 -5.90 -1.71
C LEU A 74 4.24 -5.87 -2.37
N LEU A 75 3.78 -4.68 -2.81
CA LEU A 75 2.50 -4.51 -3.52
C LEU A 75 2.56 -5.03 -4.97
N SER A 76 3.72 -4.92 -5.62
CA SER A 76 3.94 -5.39 -7.00
C SER A 76 4.26 -6.89 -7.08
N GLU A 77 4.43 -7.56 -5.93
CA GLU A 77 4.67 -9.01 -5.86
C GLU A 77 3.44 -9.78 -6.41
N ARG A 78 3.57 -10.30 -7.63
CA ARG A 78 2.51 -11.00 -8.39
C ARG A 78 2.21 -12.40 -7.85
#